data_AF-A0A1H3RMS3-F1
#
_entry.id   AF-A0A1H3RMS3-F1
#
_cell.length_a   1.000
_cell.length_b   1.000
_cell.length_c   1.000
_cell.angle_alpha   90.00
_cell.angle_beta   90.00
_cell.angle_gamma   90.00
#
_symmetry.space_group_name_H-M   'P 1'
#
loop_
_entity.id
_entity.type
_entity.pdbx_description
1 polymer ?
#
loop_
_entity_poly.entity_id
_entity_poly.type
_entity_poly.pdbx_seq_one_letter_code
_entity_poly.pdbx_strand_id
1 'polypeptide(L)'
;MSAETPAFVQAFINDLASQGVEAHLQGPAVIYSIPAVSGGLVNQKVPTGVSVNELTGWPAVPPHWVHFPTTIIFEQANTDTADCLDGWQRHSRDIGTWSTNRPPILNWLAHVRGIVAGAQS
;
A
#
# COMPACT_ATOMS: atom_id res chain seq x y z
N MET A 1 -25.25 2.15 10.94
CA MET A 1 -24.22 2.60 11.89
C MET A 1 -22.91 2.48 11.14
N SER A 2 -22.31 3.60 10.72
CA SER A 2 -20.98 3.56 10.09
C SER A 2 -19.98 3.14 11.17
N ALA A 3 -19.26 2.05 10.96
CA ALA A 3 -18.18 1.67 11.86
C ALA A 3 -17.15 2.81 11.87
N GLU A 4 -16.72 3.21 13.07
CA GLU A 4 -15.67 4.21 13.23
C GLU A 4 -14.37 3.66 12.64
N THR A 5 -13.66 4.48 11.85
CA THR A 5 -12.37 4.08 11.27
C THR A 5 -11.36 3.95 12.40
N PRO A 6 -10.64 2.81 12.53
CA PRO A 6 -9.66 2.64 13.61
C PRO A 6 -8.59 3.74 13.58
N ALA A 7 -8.12 4.17 14.75
CA ALA A 7 -7.21 5.31 14.86
C ALA A 7 -5.90 5.14 14.05
N PHE A 8 -5.35 3.92 14.00
CA PHE A 8 -4.15 3.61 13.21
C PHE A 8 -4.40 3.66 11.71
N VAL A 9 -5.61 3.27 11.26
CA VAL A 9 -6.05 3.41 9.86
C VAL A 9 -6.15 4.90 9.51
N GLN A 10 -6.79 5.68 10.38
CA GLN A 10 -6.93 7.12 10.17
C GLN A 10 -5.57 7.82 10.17
N ALA A 11 -4.63 7.41 11.02
CA ALA A 11 -3.27 7.94 11.04
C ALA A 11 -2.55 7.67 9.71
N PHE A 12 -2.62 6.44 9.19
CA PHE A 12 -2.04 6.10 7.89
C PHE A 12 -2.66 6.91 6.73
N ILE A 13 -3.99 7.08 6.71
CA ILE A 13 -4.68 7.92 5.72
C ILE A 13 -4.24 9.39 5.83
N ASN A 14 -4.14 9.93 7.04
CA ASN A 14 -3.70 11.31 7.27
C ASN A 14 -2.24 11.51 6.82
N ASP A 15 -1.39 10.52 7.09
CA ASP A 15 -0.01 10.52 6.63
C ASP A 15 0.08 10.54 5.10
N LEU A 16 -0.71 9.71 4.41
CA LEU A 16 -0.81 9.74 2.93
C LEU A 16 -1.30 11.10 2.43
N ALA A 17 -2.34 11.65 3.05
CA ALA A 17 -2.89 12.95 2.69
C ALA A 17 -1.88 14.09 2.88
N SER A 18 -1.00 14.00 3.90
CA SER A 18 0.10 14.96 4.10
C SER A 18 1.08 15.01 2.92
N GLN A 19 1.11 13.95 2.11
CA GLN A 19 1.93 13.82 0.90
C GLN A 19 1.12 14.03 -0.39
N GLY A 20 -0.12 14.50 -0.28
CA GLY A 20 -1.03 14.70 -1.41
C GLY A 20 -1.56 13.41 -2.04
N VAL A 21 -1.47 12.27 -1.32
CA VAL A 21 -2.02 10.99 -1.76
C VAL A 21 -3.38 10.81 -1.12
N GLU A 22 -4.44 10.85 -1.92
CA GLU A 22 -5.79 10.54 -1.48
C GLU A 22 -5.91 9.03 -1.21
N ALA A 23 -6.54 8.69 -0.08
CA ALA A 23 -6.74 7.33 0.37
C ALA A 23 -8.05 7.19 1.12
N HIS A 24 -8.67 6.02 1.06
CA HIS A 24 -9.90 5.73 1.78
C HIS A 24 -9.93 4.28 2.28
N LEU A 25 -10.63 4.05 3.38
CA LEU A 25 -10.94 2.71 3.85
C LEU A 25 -12.02 2.08 2.96
N GLN A 26 -11.75 0.90 2.42
CA GLN A 26 -12.70 0.11 1.64
C GLN A 26 -12.67 -1.34 2.11
N GLY A 27 -13.73 -1.76 2.81
CA GLY A 27 -13.82 -3.10 3.39
C GLY A 27 -12.62 -3.39 4.30
N PRO A 28 -11.80 -4.43 4.01
CA PRO A 28 -10.67 -4.83 4.86
C PRO A 28 -9.38 -4.05 4.62
N ALA A 29 -9.34 -3.07 3.70
CA ALA A 29 -8.10 -2.42 3.28
C ALA A 29 -8.22 -0.91 3.08
N VAL A 30 -7.12 -0.18 3.29
CA VAL A 30 -6.97 1.20 2.83
C VAL A 30 -6.51 1.18 1.38
N ILE A 31 -7.25 1.86 0.50
CA ILE A 31 -6.97 1.94 -0.93
C ILE A 31 -6.46 3.33 -1.27
N TYR A 32 -5.42 3.39 -2.11
CA TYR A 32 -4.82 4.61 -2.64
C TYR A 32 -4.21 4.32 -4.01
N SER A 33 -3.58 5.31 -4.64
CA SER A 33 -2.90 5.10 -5.92
C SER A 33 -1.51 5.72 -5.92
N ILE A 34 -0.55 5.00 -6.49
CA ILE A 34 0.82 5.45 -6.63
C ILE A 34 1.13 5.73 -8.10
N PRO A 35 1.69 6.91 -8.43
CA PRO A 35 2.16 7.17 -9.78
C PRO A 35 3.39 6.29 -10.06
N ALA A 36 3.32 5.52 -11.15
CA ALA A 36 4.46 4.80 -11.67
C ALA A 36 5.40 5.78 -12.38
N VAL A 37 6.60 5.96 -11.83
CA VAL A 37 7.63 6.86 -12.35
C VAL A 37 8.64 6.16 -13.27
N SER A 38 8.56 4.83 -13.37
CA SER A 38 9.42 3.97 -14.19
C SER A 38 8.74 2.61 -14.41
N GLY A 39 9.32 1.77 -15.28
CA GLY A 39 8.82 0.41 -15.54
C GLY A 39 7.71 0.37 -16.59
N GLY A 40 7.03 -0.79 -16.67
CA GLY A 40 6.02 -1.05 -17.70
C GLY A 40 4.76 -0.18 -17.60
N LEU A 41 4.52 0.41 -16.42
CA LEU A 41 3.34 1.22 -16.13
C LEU A 41 3.64 2.72 -16.06
N VAL A 42 4.79 3.19 -16.54
CA VAL A 42 5.20 4.60 -16.43
C VAL A 42 4.09 5.58 -16.87
N ASN A 43 3.91 6.66 -16.12
CA ASN A 43 2.84 7.68 -16.25
C ASN A 43 1.43 7.20 -15.91
N GLN A 44 1.25 5.96 -15.42
CA GLN A 44 -0.04 5.48 -14.91
C GLN A 44 -0.13 5.64 -13.39
N LYS A 45 -1.36 5.75 -12.89
CA LYS A 45 -1.67 5.63 -11.46
C LYS A 45 -2.01 4.17 -11.17
N VAL A 46 -1.19 3.50 -10.37
CA VAL A 46 -1.37 2.09 -10.03
C VAL A 46 -2.20 2.01 -8.74
N PRO A 47 -3.39 1.37 -8.77
CA PRO A 47 -4.18 1.13 -7.58
C PRO A 47 -3.40 0.26 -6.60
N THR A 48 -3.38 0.66 -5.33
CA THR A 48 -2.62 0.00 -4.26
C THR A 48 -3.48 -0.10 -3.01
N GLY A 49 -3.32 -1.19 -2.27
CA GLY A 49 -4.00 -1.37 -0.99
C GLY A 49 -3.08 -1.90 0.10
N VAL A 50 -3.49 -1.69 1.34
CA VAL A 50 -2.88 -2.30 2.53
C VAL A 50 -4.02 -2.73 3.45
N SER A 51 -3.95 -3.94 3.99
CA SER A 51 -4.99 -4.41 4.91
C SER A 51 -5.00 -3.60 6.21
N VAL A 52 -6.17 -3.48 6.83
CA VAL A 52 -6.32 -2.86 8.16
C VAL A 52 -5.47 -3.61 9.19
N ASN A 53 -5.36 -4.93 9.09
CA ASN A 53 -4.60 -5.75 10.04
C ASN A 53 -3.11 -5.39 10.05
N GLU A 54 -2.52 -5.15 8.87
CA GLU A 54 -1.11 -4.73 8.72
C GLU A 54 -0.85 -3.34 9.33
N LEU A 55 -1.87 -2.47 9.36
CA LEU A 55 -1.74 -1.10 9.86
C LEU A 55 -1.78 -0.99 11.39
N THR A 56 -2.05 -2.07 12.12
CA THR A 56 -2.13 -2.05 13.59
C THR A 56 -0.83 -1.52 14.24
N GLY A 57 0.31 -1.80 13.61
CA GLY A 57 1.63 -1.35 14.09
C GLY A 57 2.09 0.01 13.52
N TRP A 58 1.31 0.65 12.64
CA TRP A 58 1.72 1.90 12.00
C TRP A 58 1.81 3.04 13.02
N PRO A 59 2.86 3.89 12.99
CA PRO A 59 3.99 3.89 12.04
C PRO A 59 5.26 3.15 12.54
N ALA A 60 5.20 2.52 13.72
CA ALA A 60 6.35 1.83 14.29
C ALA A 60 6.77 0.58 13.50
N VAL A 61 5.79 -0.12 12.92
CA VAL A 61 5.97 -1.29 12.06
C VAL A 61 5.30 -1.00 10.71
N PRO A 62 6.03 -1.08 9.59
CA PRO A 62 5.44 -0.90 8.27
C PRO A 62 4.67 -2.16 7.84
N PRO A 63 3.67 -2.03 6.96
CA PRO A 63 3.04 -3.17 6.33
C PRO A 63 4.03 -4.03 5.55
N HIS A 64 3.89 -5.34 5.65
CA HIS A 64 4.66 -6.32 4.88
C HIS A 64 3.98 -6.70 3.56
N TRP A 65 2.65 -6.71 3.55
CA TRP A 65 1.86 -7.09 2.38
C TRP A 65 1.27 -5.88 1.68
N VAL A 66 1.43 -5.83 0.36
CA VAL A 66 0.90 -4.75 -0.49
C VAL A 66 -0.07 -5.33 -1.51
N HIS A 67 -1.26 -4.76 -1.58
CA HIS A 67 -2.35 -5.25 -2.41
C HIS A 67 -2.32 -4.55 -3.76
N PHE A 68 -2.56 -5.31 -4.83
CA PHE A 68 -2.78 -4.79 -6.17
C PHE A 68 -3.95 -5.53 -6.82
N PRO A 69 -4.65 -4.92 -7.80
CA PRO A 69 -5.58 -5.64 -8.65
C PRO A 69 -4.88 -6.85 -9.31
N THR A 70 -5.61 -7.94 -9.56
CA THR A 70 -5.05 -9.14 -10.21
C THR A 70 -4.55 -8.90 -11.64
N THR A 71 -4.92 -7.78 -12.25
CA THR A 71 -4.38 -7.32 -13.53
C THR A 71 -2.98 -6.73 -13.42
N ILE A 72 -2.49 -6.41 -12.21
CA ILE A 72 -1.13 -5.93 -12.00
C ILE A 72 -0.24 -7.12 -11.69
N ILE A 73 0.71 -7.38 -12.58
CA ILE A 73 1.54 -8.58 -12.58
C ILE A 73 2.97 -8.24 -12.16
N PHE A 74 3.57 -9.13 -11.37
CA PHE A 74 4.97 -9.08 -10.97
C PHE A 74 5.62 -10.44 -11.24
N GLU A 75 6.86 -10.46 -11.74
CA GLU A 75 7.53 -11.72 -12.14
C GLU A 75 7.77 -12.68 -10.96
N GLN A 76 8.04 -12.17 -9.75
CA GLN A 76 8.28 -12.98 -8.56
C GLN A 76 7.63 -12.35 -7.33
N ALA A 77 6.65 -13.05 -6.75
CA ALA A 77 6.01 -12.68 -5.50
C ALA A 77 5.32 -13.88 -4.87
N ASN A 78 5.45 -14.05 -3.55
CA ASN A 78 4.47 -14.84 -2.82
C ASN A 78 3.17 -14.03 -2.79
N THR A 79 2.06 -14.67 -3.15
CA THR A 79 0.75 -14.03 -3.26
C THR A 79 -0.33 -14.86 -2.58
N ASP A 80 -1.28 -14.18 -1.96
CA ASP A 80 -2.56 -14.74 -1.54
C ASP A 80 -3.68 -13.67 -1.66
N THR A 81 -4.89 -14.00 -1.21
CA THR A 81 -6.07 -13.11 -1.27
C THR A 81 -6.62 -12.71 0.10
N ALA A 82 -5.88 -12.97 1.18
CA ALA A 82 -6.38 -12.66 2.53
C ALA A 82 -6.45 -11.14 2.76
N ASP A 83 -7.52 -10.70 3.42
CA ASP A 83 -7.84 -9.30 3.68
C ASP A 83 -7.84 -8.40 2.42
N CYS A 84 -7.99 -8.98 1.23
CA CYS A 84 -8.06 -8.27 -0.04
C CYS A 84 -9.50 -7.95 -0.44
N LEU A 85 -9.65 -6.95 -1.32
CA LEU A 85 -10.89 -6.75 -2.06
C LEU A 85 -11.04 -7.84 -3.14
N ASP A 86 -12.27 -8.08 -3.59
CA ASP A 86 -12.53 -8.96 -4.73
C ASP A 86 -11.78 -8.46 -5.98
N GLY A 87 -11.07 -9.37 -6.66
CA GLY A 87 -10.23 -9.04 -7.81
C GLY A 87 -8.87 -8.43 -7.43
N TRP A 88 -8.48 -8.49 -6.17
CA TRP A 88 -7.16 -8.08 -5.69
C TRP A 88 -6.41 -9.27 -5.08
N GLN A 89 -5.10 -9.15 -5.07
CA GLN A 89 -4.20 -10.07 -4.38
C GLN A 89 -3.15 -9.24 -3.63
N ARG A 90 -2.64 -9.81 -2.54
CA ARG A 90 -1.54 -9.20 -1.79
C ARG A 90 -0.23 -9.87 -2.13
N HIS A 91 0.83 -9.08 -2.18
CA HIS A 91 2.17 -9.51 -2.49
C HIS A 91 3.08 -9.27 -1.29
N SER A 92 3.83 -10.29 -0.90
CA SER A 92 4.84 -10.17 0.15
C SER A 92 5.97 -9.30 -0.38
N ARG A 93 6.29 -8.24 0.36
CA ARG A 93 7.33 -7.27 0.01
C ARG A 93 8.18 -6.97 1.23
N ASP A 94 9.45 -7.31 1.11
CA ASP A 94 10.42 -6.93 2.13
C ASP A 94 10.77 -5.45 1.96
N ILE A 95 10.56 -4.68 3.02
CA ILE A 95 10.91 -3.26 3.09
C ILE A 95 12.34 -3.04 3.62
N GLY A 96 13.00 -4.11 4.10
CA GLY A 96 14.33 -4.05 4.68
C GLY A 96 14.36 -3.24 5.97
N THR A 97 15.43 -2.45 6.16
CA THR A 97 15.57 -1.64 7.36
C THR A 97 14.54 -0.51 7.41
N TRP A 98 13.62 -0.59 8.37
CA TRP A 98 12.66 0.47 8.66
C TRP A 98 13.25 1.52 9.61
N SER A 99 13.20 2.79 9.23
CA SER A 99 13.64 3.92 10.05
C SER A 99 12.54 4.96 10.17
N THR A 100 12.37 5.48 11.38
CA THR A 100 11.43 6.56 11.70
C THR A 100 12.14 7.90 11.92
N ASN A 101 13.44 8.01 11.55
CA ASN A 101 14.23 9.24 11.64
C ASN A 101 13.79 10.32 10.64
N ARG A 102 12.90 9.97 9.71
CA ARG A 102 12.18 10.85 8.78
C ARG A 102 10.70 10.50 8.88
N PRO A 103 9.77 11.36 8.41
CA PRO A 103 8.35 11.01 8.32
C PRO A 103 8.18 9.62 7.70
N PRO A 104 7.66 8.62 8.46
CA PRO A 104 7.64 7.22 8.03
C PRO A 104 6.92 7.01 6.70
N ILE A 105 5.92 7.85 6.42
CA ILE A 105 5.19 7.84 5.16
C ILE A 105 6.07 8.09 3.93
N LEU A 106 7.13 8.88 4.03
CA LEU A 106 8.06 9.10 2.92
C LEU A 106 8.80 7.83 2.55
N ASN A 107 9.21 7.06 3.57
CA ASN A 107 9.89 5.77 3.38
C ASN A 107 8.92 4.74 2.81
N TRP A 108 7.68 4.72 3.32
CA TRP A 108 6.61 3.87 2.79
C TRP A 108 6.33 4.16 1.31
N LEU A 109 6.11 5.42 0.93
CA LEU A 109 5.85 5.79 -0.46
C LEU A 109 7.03 5.50 -1.39
N ALA A 110 8.26 5.67 -0.91
CA ALA A 110 9.45 5.29 -1.68
C ALA A 110 9.50 3.77 -1.92
N HIS A 111 9.21 2.97 -0.89
CA HIS A 111 9.13 1.52 -1.00
C HIS A 111 8.07 1.07 -2.01
N VAL A 112 6.84 1.57 -1.91
CA VAL A 112 5.76 1.19 -2.82
C VAL A 112 6.04 1.62 -4.27
N ARG A 113 6.65 2.80 -4.49
CA ARG A 113 7.13 3.20 -5.83
C ARG A 113 8.17 2.24 -6.39
N GLY A 114 9.08 1.74 -5.55
CA GLY A 114 10.06 0.73 -5.93
C GLY A 114 9.40 -0.60 -6.33
N ILE A 115 8.35 -1.02 -5.62
CA ILE A 115 7.55 -2.18 -5.99
C ILE A 115 6.90 -1.96 -7.35
N VAL A 116 6.18 -0.84 -7.53
CA VAL A 116 5.44 -0.51 -8.75
C VAL A 116 6.36 -0.39 -9.97
N ALA A 117 7.62 -0.02 -9.81
CA ALA A 117 8.59 0.01 -10.92
C ALA A 117 8.82 -1.38 -11.57
N GLY A 118 8.58 -2.47 -10.84
CA GLY A 118 8.62 -3.84 -11.34
C GLY A 118 7.27 -4.40 -11.79
N ALA A 119 6.21 -3.58 -11.82
CA ALA A 119 4.87 -3.99 -12.20
C ALA A 119 4.66 -3.95 -13.72
N GLN A 120 3.78 -4.83 -14.20
CA GLN A 120 3.24 -4.89 -15.56
C GLN A 120 1.71 -4.99 -15.50
N SER A 121 1.03 -4.75 -16.62
CA SER A 121 -0.42 -4.89 -16.78
C SER A 121 -0.76 -5.67 -18.03
#